data_AF-A0AAX4K500-F1
#
_entry.id   AF-A0AAX4K500-F1
#
_cell.length_a   1.000
_cell.length_b   1.000
_cell.length_c   1.000
_cell.angle_alpha   90.00
_cell.angle_beta   90.00
_cell.angle_gamma   90.00
#
_symmetry.space_group_name_H-M   'P 1'
#
loop_
_entity.id
_entity.type
_entity.pdbx_description
1 polymer ?
#
loop_
_entity_poly.entity_id
_entity_poly.type
_entity_poly.pdbx_seq_one_letter_code
_entity_poly.pdbx_strand_id
1 'polypeptide(L)'
;MKISLLFTLLPLLAISSAAPAPPATSTSISSSHISSSTVPGRSKSSSSASATAAASASKSTSVSSSVTSHSTVAGRSKSSSSASATSKSTSASSSVITSSTVAGRSKSSSSVTSSTSSKAISVSSSASKSASASSSASAASQSSSVSVSTASGLGLSWQSYQKLSNTKGLGWYYNWGIYPMSMGNIEFVPCIWGEATINDWDGTVPSGSTHILGFNEPDQGSAAGGSNLNATYAATLHQKWTTKLKTKNVKIGTPAVARGSVSWFNGWLKACNGQCKYDFVPIHFYGTNANDMITYIKTFPSGGKPIWLTEVACLDFSSGQKCTLQENKDFMKTAITWFKSTEGQKYIERWSWFGAFPDQYNSAWGLENQDGTLNDLGKYYLSL
;
A
#
# COMPACT_ATOMS: atom_id res chain seq x y z
N MET A 1 -12.68 3.54 52.27
CA MET A 1 -13.39 2.92 51.13
C MET A 1 -12.35 2.33 50.17
N LYS A 2 -12.63 1.22 49.49
CA LYS A 2 -11.84 0.73 48.35
C LYS A 2 -12.65 0.95 47.08
N ILE A 3 -12.18 1.79 46.16
CA ILE A 3 -12.80 1.97 44.85
C ILE A 3 -12.14 0.97 43.90
N SER A 4 -12.90 -0.01 43.44
CA SER A 4 -12.46 -0.93 42.38
C SER A 4 -12.81 -0.31 41.03
N LEU A 5 -11.81 0.07 40.26
CA LEU A 5 -12.02 0.63 38.92
C LEU A 5 -12.20 -0.53 37.93
N LEU A 6 -13.45 -0.78 37.55
CA LEU A 6 -13.80 -1.90 36.67
C LEU A 6 -13.48 -1.55 35.20
N PHE A 7 -12.29 -1.90 34.74
CA PHE A 7 -11.94 -1.78 33.32
C PHE A 7 -12.75 -2.77 32.48
N THR A 8 -13.84 -2.27 31.89
CA THR A 8 -14.60 -2.99 30.88
C THR A 8 -13.84 -2.98 29.55
N LEU A 9 -13.22 -4.11 29.20
CA LEU A 9 -12.76 -4.32 27.84
C LEU A 9 -13.99 -4.40 26.93
N LEU A 10 -14.26 -3.33 26.18
CA LEU A 10 -15.06 -3.46 24.97
C LEU A 10 -14.26 -4.29 23.94
N PRO A 11 -14.91 -5.17 23.17
CA PRO A 11 -14.24 -5.81 22.05
C PRO A 11 -13.85 -4.74 21.03
N LEU A 12 -12.58 -4.75 20.61
CA LEU A 12 -12.09 -3.87 19.56
C LEU A 12 -12.76 -4.27 18.25
N LEU A 13 -13.81 -3.55 17.84
CA LEU A 13 -14.42 -3.73 16.53
C LEU A 13 -13.35 -3.41 15.48
N ALA A 14 -12.89 -4.43 14.77
CA ALA A 14 -12.02 -4.27 13.62
C ALA A 14 -12.76 -3.42 12.57
N ILE A 15 -12.37 -2.15 12.46
CA ILE A 15 -12.82 -1.25 11.38
C ILE A 15 -12.08 -1.71 10.12
N SER A 16 -12.58 -2.81 9.53
CA SER A 16 -12.01 -3.39 8.31
C SER A 16 -12.34 -2.48 7.12
N SER A 17 -11.53 -1.43 6.99
CA SER A 17 -11.38 -0.63 5.78
C SER A 17 -10.36 -1.31 4.85
N ALA A 18 -10.46 -2.64 4.73
CA ALA A 18 -9.60 -3.45 3.89
C ALA A 18 -9.68 -3.00 2.42
N ALA A 19 -8.56 -3.06 1.71
CA ALA A 19 -8.55 -2.99 0.26
C ALA A 19 -9.57 -4.00 -0.33
N PRO A 20 -10.44 -3.60 -1.27
CA PRO A 20 -11.43 -4.51 -1.84
C PRO A 20 -10.74 -5.62 -2.62
N ALA A 21 -10.85 -6.86 -2.12
CA ALA A 21 -10.34 -8.03 -2.82
C ALA A 21 -10.97 -8.12 -4.23
N PRO A 22 -10.17 -8.44 -5.28
CA PRO A 22 -10.67 -8.44 -6.64
C PRO A 22 -11.82 -9.45 -6.82
N PRO A 23 -12.88 -9.10 -7.58
CA PRO A 23 -14.06 -9.95 -7.71
C PRO A 23 -13.73 -11.28 -8.41
N ALA A 24 -14.17 -12.39 -7.83
CA ALA A 24 -13.96 -13.73 -8.38
C ALA A 24 -14.67 -13.89 -9.73
N THR A 25 -13.91 -14.05 -10.82
CA THR A 25 -14.40 -14.05 -12.20
C THR A 25 -14.99 -15.40 -12.62
N SER A 26 -16.15 -15.73 -12.07
CA SER A 26 -16.95 -16.90 -12.45
C SER A 26 -17.53 -16.78 -13.87
N THR A 27 -16.69 -17.05 -14.87
CA THR A 27 -17.05 -17.02 -16.30
C THR A 27 -17.88 -18.25 -16.70
N SER A 28 -19.16 -18.21 -16.38
CA SER A 28 -20.16 -19.18 -16.87
C SER A 28 -20.47 -18.94 -18.36
N ILE A 29 -19.67 -19.55 -19.23
CA ILE A 29 -19.89 -19.51 -20.69
C ILE A 29 -21.15 -20.32 -21.04
N SER A 30 -22.29 -19.63 -21.08
CA SER A 30 -23.53 -20.17 -21.66
C SER A 30 -23.46 -20.05 -23.18
N SER A 31 -23.05 -21.12 -23.85
CA SER A 31 -23.12 -21.23 -25.31
C SER A 31 -24.58 -21.09 -25.77
N SER A 32 -24.88 -20.02 -26.51
CA SER A 32 -26.16 -19.83 -27.20
C SER A 32 -25.99 -20.08 -28.71
N HIS A 33 -27.06 -20.55 -29.35
CA HIS A 33 -26.96 -21.24 -30.64
C HIS A 33 -26.67 -20.33 -31.83
N ILE A 34 -25.83 -20.82 -32.74
CA ILE A 34 -25.77 -20.34 -34.11
C ILE A 34 -27.08 -20.73 -34.81
N SER A 35 -27.70 -19.80 -35.52
CA SER A 35 -28.75 -20.08 -36.51
C SER A 35 -28.69 -19.02 -37.60
N SER A 36 -28.53 -19.45 -38.84
CA SER A 36 -28.47 -18.59 -40.02
C SER A 36 -29.78 -18.66 -40.81
N SER A 37 -30.27 -17.50 -41.27
CA SER A 37 -31.25 -17.44 -42.36
C SER A 37 -31.27 -16.08 -43.04
N THR A 38 -30.78 -16.09 -44.28
CA THR A 38 -31.15 -15.34 -45.48
C THR A 38 -32.23 -14.24 -45.37
N VAL A 39 -31.91 -13.06 -45.90
CA VAL A 39 -32.84 -11.94 -46.17
C VAL A 39 -33.42 -12.06 -47.59
N PRO A 40 -34.74 -11.85 -47.78
CA PRO A 40 -35.16 -10.86 -48.78
C PRO A 40 -36.48 -10.09 -48.47
N GLY A 41 -36.53 -8.82 -48.90
CA GLY A 41 -37.66 -8.35 -49.72
C GLY A 41 -38.96 -7.79 -49.11
N ARG A 42 -38.92 -6.53 -48.63
CA ARG A 42 -39.83 -5.43 -49.06
C ARG A 42 -41.35 -5.74 -49.25
N SER A 43 -42.22 -5.22 -48.37
CA SER A 43 -43.42 -4.42 -48.76
C SER A 43 -44.04 -3.65 -47.58
N LYS A 44 -45.25 -3.08 -47.75
CA LYS A 44 -45.75 -1.86 -47.08
C LYS A 44 -46.75 -2.08 -45.92
N SER A 45 -46.96 -0.97 -45.18
CA SER A 45 -48.24 -0.39 -44.69
C SER A 45 -48.85 -0.76 -43.31
N SER A 46 -49.11 0.35 -42.58
CA SER A 46 -50.35 0.71 -41.83
C SER A 46 -50.71 0.04 -40.48
N SER A 47 -50.82 0.91 -39.45
CA SER A 47 -51.86 0.98 -38.38
C SER A 47 -52.11 -0.23 -37.44
N SER A 48 -52.50 -0.07 -36.17
CA SER A 48 -52.62 1.10 -35.27
C SER A 48 -53.08 0.63 -33.87
N ALA A 49 -52.94 1.48 -32.84
CA ALA A 49 -53.65 1.41 -31.55
C ALA A 49 -53.29 0.20 -30.63
N SER A 50 -52.81 0.43 -29.41
CA SER A 50 -53.59 0.56 -28.15
C SER A 50 -54.06 -0.79 -27.59
N ALA A 51 -54.27 -1.01 -26.29
CA ALA A 51 -53.81 -0.39 -25.03
C ALA A 51 -54.42 -1.24 -23.90
N THR A 52 -54.07 -0.99 -22.62
CA THR A 52 -54.74 -1.56 -21.41
C THR A 52 -54.63 -3.10 -21.22
N ALA A 53 -54.87 -3.69 -20.05
CA ALA A 53 -54.60 -3.26 -18.66
C ALA A 53 -54.84 -4.48 -17.71
N ALA A 54 -54.82 -4.19 -16.41
CA ALA A 54 -55.31 -5.01 -15.28
C ALA A 54 -54.34 -6.04 -14.69
N ALA A 55 -54.19 -5.93 -13.35
CA ALA A 55 -53.60 -6.94 -12.50
C ALA A 55 -54.69 -7.85 -11.94
N SER A 56 -54.30 -8.98 -11.37
CA SER A 56 -55.07 -9.67 -10.33
C SER A 56 -54.11 -10.44 -9.41
N ALA A 57 -54.31 -10.30 -8.10
CA ALA A 57 -53.53 -11.00 -7.09
C ALA A 57 -54.25 -12.27 -6.64
N SER A 58 -53.49 -13.30 -6.25
CA SER A 58 -54.02 -14.49 -5.57
C SER A 58 -53.12 -14.86 -4.39
N LYS A 59 -53.72 -15.35 -3.29
CA LYS A 59 -53.11 -15.40 -1.95
C LYS A 59 -53.61 -16.61 -1.17
N SER A 60 -52.74 -17.60 -0.99
CA SER A 60 -53.01 -18.85 -0.26
C SER A 60 -51.67 -19.54 0.03
N THR A 61 -51.12 -19.42 1.25
CA THR A 61 -51.33 -20.29 2.43
C THR A 61 -50.57 -21.63 2.41
N SER A 62 -49.40 -21.61 3.06
CA SER A 62 -48.94 -22.57 4.07
C SER A 62 -49.45 -24.02 4.06
N VAL A 63 -48.51 -24.97 4.00
CA VAL A 63 -48.59 -26.23 4.76
C VAL A 63 -47.28 -26.38 5.54
N SER A 64 -47.37 -26.76 6.81
CA SER A 64 -46.22 -27.17 7.63
C SER A 64 -46.48 -28.56 8.19
N SER A 65 -45.48 -29.43 8.15
CA SER A 65 -45.56 -30.79 8.70
C SER A 65 -44.28 -31.11 9.47
N SER A 66 -44.36 -31.05 10.79
CA SER A 66 -43.27 -31.40 11.71
C SER A 66 -43.37 -32.86 12.14
N VAL A 67 -42.25 -33.60 12.13
CA VAL A 67 -42.15 -34.89 12.83
C VAL A 67 -40.94 -34.88 13.75
N THR A 68 -41.23 -34.64 15.02
CA THR A 68 -40.42 -34.94 16.21
C THR A 68 -40.22 -36.46 16.43
N SER A 69 -39.30 -36.97 17.26
CA SER A 69 -38.00 -36.51 17.82
C SER A 69 -37.46 -37.68 18.72
N HIS A 70 -36.71 -37.38 19.80
CA HIS A 70 -36.23 -38.31 20.87
C HIS A 70 -34.95 -39.12 20.52
N SER A 71 -34.10 -39.59 21.44
CA SER A 71 -33.75 -39.31 22.87
C SER A 71 -32.54 -40.22 23.22
N THR A 72 -31.66 -40.04 24.23
CA THR A 72 -31.35 -39.00 25.26
C THR A 72 -29.81 -39.11 25.51
N VAL A 73 -29.08 -38.78 26.60
CA VAL A 73 -29.25 -38.41 28.02
C VAL A 73 -28.12 -37.39 28.37
N ALA A 74 -28.15 -36.72 29.54
CA ALA A 74 -27.16 -35.69 29.92
C ALA A 74 -26.54 -35.88 31.32
N GLY A 75 -25.33 -35.32 31.51
CA GLY A 75 -24.77 -34.88 32.80
C GLY A 75 -23.36 -35.42 33.17
N ARG A 76 -22.68 -34.95 34.23
CA ARG A 76 -22.63 -33.62 34.91
C ARG A 76 -21.58 -33.63 36.06
N SER A 77 -20.39 -33.06 35.81
CA SER A 77 -19.52 -32.33 36.78
C SER A 77 -18.91 -33.01 38.04
N LYS A 78 -17.63 -32.66 38.32
CA LYS A 78 -16.87 -32.71 39.61
C LYS A 78 -16.46 -34.10 40.16
N SER A 79 -15.52 -34.26 41.12
CA SER A 79 -14.24 -33.57 41.54
C SER A 79 -13.65 -34.35 42.75
N SER A 80 -12.52 -34.09 43.46
CA SER A 80 -11.40 -33.11 43.42
C SER A 80 -10.32 -33.52 44.46
N SER A 81 -9.02 -33.48 44.14
CA SER A 81 -7.89 -33.65 45.09
C SER A 81 -6.56 -33.14 44.50
N SER A 82 -5.56 -32.55 45.16
CA SER A 82 -5.34 -31.82 46.44
C SER A 82 -3.90 -32.10 46.87
N ALA A 83 -3.01 -31.09 46.87
CA ALA A 83 -1.72 -31.13 47.55
C ALA A 83 -1.20 -29.70 47.81
N SER A 84 -0.34 -29.53 48.82
CA SER A 84 0.25 -28.24 49.21
C SER A 84 1.69 -28.46 49.68
N ALA A 85 2.64 -27.63 49.24
CA ALA A 85 4.00 -27.62 49.76
C ALA A 85 4.68 -26.24 49.61
N THR A 86 5.11 -25.70 50.73
CA THR A 86 5.89 -24.45 50.87
C THR A 86 7.38 -24.68 50.60
N SER A 87 8.08 -23.71 50.01
CA SER A 87 9.53 -23.55 50.24
C SER A 87 9.99 -22.08 50.16
N LYS A 88 10.43 -21.51 51.28
CA LYS A 88 11.53 -20.51 51.33
C LYS A 88 12.85 -21.28 51.14
N SER A 89 14.02 -20.74 50.82
CA SER A 89 14.73 -19.48 51.13
C SER A 89 15.84 -19.28 50.05
N THR A 90 16.78 -18.33 50.02
CA THR A 90 17.44 -17.41 50.98
C THR A 90 17.59 -16.00 50.37
N SER A 91 17.57 -14.90 51.12
CA SER A 91 18.68 -14.31 51.92
C SER A 91 19.97 -14.07 51.12
N ALA A 92 20.65 -12.92 51.20
CA ALA A 92 20.52 -11.83 52.18
C ALA A 92 20.75 -10.42 51.59
N SER A 93 20.18 -9.42 52.26
CA SER A 93 20.53 -8.00 52.10
C SER A 93 21.70 -7.62 53.03
N SER A 94 22.47 -6.59 52.65
CA SER A 94 22.97 -5.54 53.58
C SER A 94 23.53 -4.36 52.78
N SER A 95 23.72 -3.20 53.42
CA SER A 95 23.90 -1.93 52.72
C SER A 95 24.76 -0.92 53.50
N VAL A 96 25.34 0.04 52.79
CA VAL A 96 25.94 1.31 53.28
C VAL A 96 27.27 1.19 54.05
N ILE A 97 28.24 2.02 53.67
CA ILE A 97 29.05 2.98 54.47
C ILE A 97 29.85 3.85 53.46
N THR A 98 30.35 5.02 53.87
CA THR A 98 30.54 6.20 52.99
C THR A 98 31.98 6.76 52.95
N SER A 99 32.34 7.43 51.84
CA SER A 99 33.45 8.42 51.71
C SER A 99 34.89 7.85 51.74
N SER A 100 35.97 8.54 51.31
CA SER A 100 36.18 9.97 50.96
C SER A 100 37.38 10.17 49.97
N THR A 101 37.50 11.38 49.38
CA THR A 101 38.76 12.05 48.90
C THR A 101 39.60 11.42 47.76
N VAL A 102 40.35 12.13 46.89
CA VAL A 102 40.54 13.57 46.53
C VAL A 102 41.07 13.71 45.08
N ALA A 103 40.73 14.79 44.36
CA ALA A 103 41.52 15.35 43.25
C ALA A 103 41.16 16.82 42.93
N GLY A 104 42.17 17.67 42.64
CA GLY A 104 42.02 19.06 42.12
C GLY A 104 42.00 19.11 40.57
N ARG A 105 41.54 20.17 39.88
CA ARG A 105 41.93 21.61 39.91
C ARG A 105 43.33 21.86 39.32
N SER A 106 43.60 22.68 38.29
CA SER A 106 42.77 23.43 37.32
C SER A 106 43.61 24.04 36.16
N LYS A 107 42.99 24.29 34.99
CA LYS A 107 43.21 25.40 34.01
C LYS A 107 44.62 25.82 33.48
N SER A 108 44.70 25.84 32.13
CA SER A 108 45.15 26.96 31.24
C SER A 108 46.60 27.07 30.72
N SER A 109 46.70 27.35 29.39
CA SER A 109 47.71 28.16 28.66
C SER A 109 49.20 27.68 28.65
N SER A 110 50.06 27.98 27.65
CA SER A 110 49.94 28.83 26.44
C SER A 110 50.93 28.40 25.32
N SER A 111 50.80 29.05 24.15
CA SER A 111 51.59 28.94 22.90
C SER A 111 53.11 29.16 22.98
N VAL A 112 53.87 28.58 22.03
CA VAL A 112 55.13 29.14 21.49
C VAL A 112 55.21 28.90 19.96
N THR A 113 55.84 29.81 19.23
CA THR A 113 56.15 29.83 17.77
C THR A 113 57.45 29.00 17.46
N SER A 114 58.13 28.94 16.30
CA SER A 114 58.31 29.84 15.13
C SER A 114 58.92 29.15 13.89
N SER A 115 58.81 29.81 12.71
CA SER A 115 59.81 29.87 11.61
C SER A 115 60.06 28.60 10.74
N THR A 116 60.53 28.66 9.46
CA THR A 116 61.05 29.78 8.64
C THR A 116 60.89 29.55 7.12
N SER A 117 61.12 30.64 6.35
CA SER A 117 61.70 30.70 4.99
C SER A 117 60.79 30.71 3.77
N SER A 118 61.13 31.64 2.87
CA SER A 118 60.40 32.02 1.65
C SER A 118 61.22 31.73 0.39
N LYS A 119 60.56 31.55 -0.76
CA LYS A 119 61.16 31.89 -2.06
C LYS A 119 60.07 32.26 -3.07
N ALA A 120 60.36 33.17 -4.00
CA ALA A 120 59.39 33.71 -4.94
C ALA A 120 60.03 34.12 -6.28
N ILE A 121 59.17 34.22 -7.30
CA ILE A 121 59.36 34.84 -8.62
C ILE A 121 60.50 34.31 -9.52
N SER A 122 60.11 33.66 -10.61
CA SER A 122 60.61 34.02 -11.95
C SER A 122 59.51 33.79 -12.99
N VAL A 123 59.49 34.59 -14.05
CA VAL A 123 58.47 34.58 -15.11
C VAL A 123 59.01 33.94 -16.39
N SER A 124 58.14 33.33 -17.18
CA SER A 124 58.16 33.47 -18.65
C SER A 124 56.84 33.03 -19.26
N SER A 125 56.29 33.87 -20.14
CA SER A 125 55.16 33.55 -21.00
C SER A 125 55.65 32.92 -22.31
N SER A 126 55.01 31.86 -22.77
CA SER A 126 55.08 31.44 -24.17
C SER A 126 53.67 31.05 -24.64
N ALA A 127 53.30 31.54 -25.82
CA ALA A 127 52.01 31.27 -26.44
C ALA A 127 52.23 30.52 -27.75
N SER A 128 51.56 29.38 -27.90
CA SER A 128 51.52 28.62 -29.16
C SER A 128 50.09 28.14 -29.40
N LYS A 129 49.66 28.17 -30.67
CA LYS A 129 48.31 27.79 -31.12
C LYS A 129 48.31 26.35 -31.63
N SER A 130 47.10 25.88 -31.99
CA SER A 130 46.77 24.61 -32.65
C SER A 130 46.70 23.39 -31.71
N ALA A 131 45.77 22.44 -31.89
CA ALA A 131 44.68 22.35 -32.87
C ALA A 131 43.40 21.76 -32.26
N SER A 132 42.25 22.03 -32.88
CA SER A 132 40.98 21.41 -32.52
C SER A 132 40.95 19.93 -32.89
N ALA A 133 40.60 19.06 -31.93
CA ALA A 133 40.22 17.68 -32.17
C ALA A 133 38.89 17.38 -31.44
N SER A 134 37.77 17.52 -32.14
CA SER A 134 36.44 17.34 -31.57
C SER A 134 36.08 15.87 -31.44
N SER A 135 36.34 15.27 -30.28
CA SER A 135 35.79 13.96 -29.89
C SER A 135 34.58 14.15 -28.98
N SER A 136 33.40 14.32 -29.58
CA SER A 136 32.11 14.51 -28.89
C SER A 136 31.60 13.23 -28.23
N ALA A 137 32.23 12.84 -27.12
CA ALA A 137 31.72 11.80 -26.24
C ALA A 137 30.39 12.26 -25.61
N SER A 138 29.28 11.92 -26.28
CA SER A 138 27.93 12.24 -25.83
C SER A 138 27.57 11.39 -24.62
N ALA A 139 27.97 11.85 -23.43
CA ALA A 139 27.51 11.32 -22.16
C ALA A 139 26.00 11.55 -22.06
N ALA A 140 25.23 10.53 -22.45
CA ALA A 140 23.77 10.55 -22.43
C ALA A 140 23.26 10.46 -20.99
N SER A 141 23.29 11.60 -20.30
CA SER A 141 22.73 11.79 -18.96
C SER A 141 21.21 11.62 -18.98
N GLN A 142 20.74 10.36 -19.03
CA GLN A 142 19.34 10.01 -18.79
C GLN A 142 18.99 10.19 -17.31
N SER A 143 18.98 11.45 -16.87
CA SER A 143 18.15 11.87 -15.75
C SER A 143 16.70 11.71 -16.20
N SER A 144 16.13 10.54 -15.91
CA SER A 144 14.71 10.25 -16.08
C SER A 144 13.94 10.95 -14.96
N SER A 145 13.91 12.29 -15.02
CA SER A 145 13.07 13.12 -14.17
C SER A 145 11.61 12.85 -14.50
N VAL A 146 11.05 11.83 -13.84
CA VAL A 146 9.61 11.55 -13.82
C VAL A 146 8.92 12.87 -13.49
N SER A 147 8.10 13.37 -14.43
CA SER A 147 7.45 14.66 -14.25
C SER A 147 6.61 14.59 -12.97
N VAL A 148 6.87 15.48 -12.02
CA VAL A 148 6.30 15.39 -10.66
C VAL A 148 4.76 15.40 -10.68
N SER A 149 4.17 15.96 -11.73
CA SER A 149 2.77 15.88 -12.15
C SER A 149 2.21 14.48 -12.44
N THR A 150 3.04 13.43 -12.45
CA THR A 150 2.66 12.03 -12.74
C THR A 150 2.95 11.05 -11.60
N ALA A 151 3.50 11.52 -10.48
CA ALA A 151 3.86 10.69 -9.34
C ALA A 151 2.67 10.36 -8.41
N SER A 152 1.67 11.23 -8.34
CA SER A 152 0.41 11.02 -7.60
C SER A 152 -0.48 10.01 -8.31
N GLY A 153 -1.00 9.04 -7.54
CA GLY A 153 -1.94 8.03 -7.99
C GLY A 153 -3.10 7.80 -7.02
N LEU A 154 -4.02 6.89 -7.38
CA LEU A 154 -5.10 6.44 -6.50
C LEU A 154 -5.33 4.94 -6.65
N GLY A 155 -5.62 4.25 -5.54
CA GLY A 155 -6.30 2.97 -5.55
C GLY A 155 -7.81 3.20 -5.68
N LEU A 156 -8.46 2.61 -6.68
CA LEU A 156 -9.84 2.94 -7.08
C LEU A 156 -10.78 1.73 -6.99
N SER A 157 -12.02 1.98 -6.55
CA SER A 157 -13.12 1.01 -6.63
C SER A 157 -13.84 1.01 -7.98
N TRP A 158 -14.66 -0.02 -8.23
CA TRP A 158 -15.57 -0.09 -9.39
C TRP A 158 -16.69 0.96 -9.35
N GLN A 159 -16.87 1.63 -8.22
CA GLN A 159 -17.76 2.77 -8.04
C GLN A 159 -17.04 4.07 -8.45
N SER A 160 -15.79 4.25 -8.02
CA SER A 160 -14.96 5.46 -8.22
C SER A 160 -14.69 5.79 -9.69
N TYR A 161 -14.24 4.81 -10.48
CA TYR A 161 -13.60 5.08 -11.78
C TYR A 161 -14.50 5.84 -12.79
N GLN A 162 -15.82 5.70 -12.65
CA GLN A 162 -16.82 6.21 -13.59
C GLN A 162 -16.83 7.75 -13.70
N LYS A 163 -16.24 8.46 -12.72
CA LYS A 163 -16.13 9.93 -12.70
C LYS A 163 -14.69 10.45 -12.77
N LEU A 164 -13.69 9.60 -12.57
CA LEU A 164 -12.31 10.01 -12.34
C LEU A 164 -11.38 9.86 -13.56
N SER A 165 -11.88 9.38 -14.70
CA SER A 165 -11.14 9.11 -15.94
C SER A 165 -10.44 10.29 -16.61
N ASN A 166 -10.73 11.53 -16.18
CA ASN A 166 -10.12 12.76 -16.71
C ASN A 166 -9.58 13.68 -15.58
N THR A 167 -9.22 13.10 -14.44
CA THR A 167 -8.82 13.85 -13.25
C THR A 167 -7.45 14.52 -13.41
N LYS A 168 -7.40 15.85 -13.41
CA LYS A 168 -6.15 16.61 -13.43
C LYS A 168 -5.31 16.29 -12.18
N GLY A 169 -4.02 15.97 -12.39
CA GLY A 169 -3.08 15.63 -11.32
C GLY A 169 -3.02 14.13 -10.97
N LEU A 170 -3.94 13.31 -11.49
CA LEU A 170 -3.89 11.86 -11.38
C LEU A 170 -3.00 11.29 -12.49
N GLY A 171 -1.79 10.83 -12.13
CA GLY A 171 -0.83 10.28 -13.11
C GLY A 171 -1.04 8.80 -13.41
N TRP A 172 -1.43 8.03 -12.39
CA TRP A 172 -1.61 6.59 -12.46
C TRP A 172 -2.71 6.12 -11.50
N TYR A 173 -3.21 4.91 -11.68
CA TYR A 173 -4.15 4.28 -10.76
C TYR A 173 -3.96 2.76 -10.70
N TYR A 174 -4.50 2.14 -9.66
CA TYR A 174 -4.59 0.68 -9.53
C TYR A 174 -5.91 0.30 -8.85
N ASN A 175 -6.21 -1.00 -8.78
CA ASN A 175 -7.49 -1.52 -8.29
C ASN A 175 -7.37 -2.88 -7.58
N TRP A 176 -6.20 -3.18 -7.01
CA TRP A 176 -5.87 -4.47 -6.37
C TRP A 176 -6.06 -5.71 -7.27
N GLY A 177 -6.14 -5.51 -8.60
CA GLY A 177 -6.30 -6.58 -9.59
C GLY A 177 -5.41 -6.40 -10.82
N ILE A 178 -5.57 -7.31 -11.78
CA ILE A 178 -4.73 -7.44 -12.99
C ILE A 178 -5.32 -6.77 -14.24
N TYR A 179 -6.58 -6.31 -14.19
CA TYR A 179 -7.30 -5.75 -15.35
C TYR A 179 -7.66 -4.28 -15.13
N PRO A 180 -7.47 -3.41 -16.14
CA PRO A 180 -7.74 -1.99 -16.04
C PRO A 180 -9.25 -1.68 -15.97
N MET A 181 -9.56 -0.49 -15.46
CA MET A 181 -10.87 0.16 -15.61
C MET A 181 -10.85 1.14 -16.80
N SER A 182 -12.01 1.66 -17.21
CA SER A 182 -12.09 2.61 -18.33
C SER A 182 -11.69 4.04 -17.92
N MET A 183 -10.41 4.24 -17.65
CA MET A 183 -9.79 5.47 -17.11
C MET A 183 -9.08 6.35 -18.15
N GLY A 184 -9.44 6.23 -19.43
CA GLY A 184 -8.84 7.01 -20.50
C GLY A 184 -7.35 6.75 -20.66
N ASN A 185 -6.54 7.80 -20.63
CA ASN A 185 -5.08 7.74 -20.85
C ASN A 185 -4.25 7.69 -19.55
N ILE A 186 -4.89 7.53 -18.38
CA ILE A 186 -4.20 7.46 -17.08
C ILE A 186 -3.56 6.07 -16.93
N GLU A 187 -2.29 5.99 -16.51
CA GLU A 187 -1.58 4.71 -16.42
C GLU A 187 -2.28 3.77 -15.42
N PHE A 188 -2.71 2.60 -15.89
CA PHE A 188 -3.07 1.50 -15.01
C PHE A 188 -1.82 0.76 -14.53
N VAL A 189 -1.73 0.48 -13.23
CA VAL A 189 -0.70 -0.39 -12.66
C VAL A 189 -1.38 -1.67 -12.14
N PRO A 190 -1.27 -2.83 -12.82
CA PRO A 190 -1.79 -4.10 -12.32
C PRO A 190 -1.13 -4.54 -11.02
N CYS A 191 -1.83 -5.34 -10.24
CA CYS A 191 -1.36 -5.94 -8.99
C CYS A 191 -1.53 -7.47 -9.01
N ILE A 192 -0.44 -8.19 -8.75
CA ILE A 192 -0.48 -9.62 -8.42
C ILE A 192 -0.78 -9.74 -6.93
N TRP A 193 -2.05 -9.52 -6.56
CA TRP A 193 -2.47 -9.31 -5.16
C TRP A 193 -2.11 -10.46 -4.22
N GLY A 194 -2.27 -11.72 -4.66
CA GLY A 194 -1.96 -12.92 -3.87
C GLY A 194 -1.81 -14.16 -4.75
N GLU A 195 -1.77 -15.36 -4.16
CA GLU A 195 -1.55 -16.59 -4.93
C GLU A 195 -2.64 -16.85 -5.99
N ALA A 196 -3.92 -16.64 -5.64
CA ALA A 196 -5.05 -16.85 -6.57
C ALA A 196 -4.84 -16.08 -7.89
N THR A 197 -4.40 -14.82 -7.79
CA THR A 197 -4.08 -13.96 -8.92
C THR A 197 -3.00 -14.55 -9.83
N ILE A 198 -2.03 -15.32 -9.30
CA ILE A 198 -1.00 -15.99 -10.10
C ILE A 198 -1.60 -17.11 -10.95
N ASN A 199 -2.66 -17.77 -10.47
CA ASN A 199 -3.27 -18.90 -11.17
C ASN A 199 -4.16 -18.40 -12.32
N ASP A 200 -4.96 -17.35 -12.07
CA ASP A 200 -5.87 -16.75 -13.06
C ASP A 200 -5.14 -15.91 -14.13
N TRP A 201 -3.93 -15.43 -13.83
CA TRP A 201 -3.16 -14.56 -14.73
C TRP A 201 -2.25 -15.33 -15.70
N ASP A 202 -2.33 -14.97 -16.98
CA ASP A 202 -1.62 -15.63 -18.08
C ASP A 202 -0.20 -15.08 -18.35
N GLY A 203 0.23 -14.06 -17.60
CA GLY A 203 1.50 -13.35 -17.81
C GLY A 203 1.43 -12.11 -18.70
N THR A 204 0.25 -11.76 -19.22
CA THR A 204 0.04 -10.56 -20.05
C THR A 204 -0.13 -9.32 -19.16
N VAL A 205 0.69 -8.29 -19.38
CA VAL A 205 0.52 -6.98 -18.74
C VAL A 205 -0.36 -6.11 -19.65
N PRO A 206 -1.35 -5.36 -19.11
CA PRO A 206 -2.20 -4.48 -19.90
C PRO A 206 -1.42 -3.42 -20.68
N SER A 207 -1.94 -3.02 -21.84
CA SER A 207 -1.29 -1.99 -22.67
C SER A 207 -1.28 -0.64 -21.95
N GLY A 208 -0.16 0.07 -22.02
CA GLY A 208 0.07 1.33 -21.31
C GLY A 208 0.65 1.19 -19.89
N SER A 209 0.54 0.01 -19.26
CA SER A 209 1.15 -0.25 -17.95
C SER A 209 2.67 -0.38 -18.06
N THR A 210 3.42 0.46 -17.35
CA THR A 210 4.90 0.41 -17.30
C THR A 210 5.43 -0.22 -16.01
N HIS A 211 4.57 -0.46 -15.03
CA HIS A 211 4.87 -1.09 -13.73
C HIS A 211 3.86 -2.19 -13.39
N ILE A 212 4.21 -3.11 -12.50
CA ILE A 212 3.31 -4.12 -11.91
C ILE A 212 3.63 -4.30 -10.41
N LEU A 213 2.60 -4.27 -9.56
CA LEU A 213 2.72 -4.47 -8.12
C LEU A 213 2.77 -5.96 -7.74
N GLY A 214 3.55 -6.30 -6.72
CA GLY A 214 3.54 -7.62 -6.08
C GLY A 214 2.38 -7.80 -5.10
N PHE A 215 2.51 -8.77 -4.19
CA PHE A 215 1.46 -9.15 -3.24
C PHE A 215 1.08 -8.02 -2.29
N ASN A 216 -0.22 -7.93 -1.99
CA ASN A 216 -0.79 -6.95 -1.07
C ASN A 216 -0.76 -7.48 0.36
N GLU A 217 -0.07 -6.78 1.27
CA GLU A 217 0.08 -7.10 2.69
C GLU A 217 0.14 -8.62 2.99
N PRO A 218 1.13 -9.34 2.43
CA PRO A 218 1.27 -10.78 2.65
C PRO A 218 1.56 -11.13 4.11
N ASP A 219 2.08 -10.18 4.88
CA ASP A 219 2.26 -10.25 6.33
C ASP A 219 0.94 -10.17 7.12
N GLN A 220 -0.16 -9.74 6.50
CA GLN A 220 -1.47 -9.61 7.13
C GLN A 220 -2.43 -10.75 6.72
N GLY A 221 -3.32 -11.10 7.64
CA GLY A 221 -4.39 -12.07 7.40
C GLY A 221 -5.51 -11.49 6.53
N SER A 222 -6.20 -12.33 5.76
CA SER A 222 -7.19 -11.87 4.78
C SER A 222 -8.44 -11.22 5.38
N ALA A 223 -8.70 -11.35 6.68
CA ALA A 223 -9.71 -10.59 7.40
C ALA A 223 -9.39 -9.07 7.50
N ALA A 224 -8.12 -8.69 7.33
CA ALA A 224 -7.64 -7.31 7.28
C ALA A 224 -7.43 -6.77 5.85
N GLY A 225 -7.62 -7.60 4.81
CA GLY A 225 -7.27 -7.25 3.42
C GLY A 225 -5.88 -7.73 2.96
N GLY A 226 -5.20 -8.53 3.78
CA GLY A 226 -3.89 -9.11 3.43
C GLY A 226 -3.97 -10.41 2.62
N SER A 227 -2.97 -10.62 1.77
CA SER A 227 -2.84 -11.84 0.96
C SER A 227 -2.36 -13.07 1.75
N ASN A 228 -1.96 -12.90 3.02
CA ASN A 228 -1.71 -13.97 3.99
C ASN A 228 -0.69 -15.04 3.52
N LEU A 229 0.50 -14.58 3.13
CA LEU A 229 1.60 -15.43 2.64
C LEU A 229 2.81 -15.30 3.56
N ASN A 230 3.35 -16.42 4.05
CA ASN A 230 4.63 -16.38 4.76
C ASN A 230 5.77 -15.99 3.80
N ALA A 231 6.80 -15.32 4.33
CA ALA A 231 7.88 -14.72 3.54
C ALA A 231 8.61 -15.70 2.61
N THR A 232 8.82 -16.95 3.05
CA THR A 232 9.48 -17.98 2.23
C THR A 232 8.61 -18.41 1.05
N TYR A 233 7.32 -18.66 1.30
CA TYR A 233 6.37 -19.04 0.26
C TYR A 233 6.12 -17.90 -0.74
N ALA A 234 6.01 -16.66 -0.24
CA ALA A 234 5.94 -15.47 -1.08
C ALA A 234 7.19 -15.30 -1.96
N ALA A 235 8.40 -15.66 -1.50
CA ALA A 235 9.59 -15.65 -2.36
C ALA A 235 9.50 -16.69 -3.50
N THR A 236 9.02 -17.90 -3.21
CA THR A 236 8.75 -18.93 -4.24
C THR A 236 7.69 -18.47 -5.25
N LEU A 237 6.57 -17.94 -4.76
CA LEU A 237 5.48 -17.43 -5.61
C LEU A 237 5.91 -16.22 -6.44
N HIS A 238 6.79 -15.36 -5.92
CA HIS A 238 7.34 -14.22 -6.66
C HIS A 238 8.17 -14.67 -7.87
N GLN A 239 9.01 -15.69 -7.69
CA GLN A 239 9.73 -16.30 -8.82
C GLN A 239 8.78 -17.00 -9.81
N LYS A 240 7.74 -17.68 -9.32
CA LYS A 240 6.68 -18.31 -10.14
C LYS A 240 5.95 -17.31 -11.04
N TRP A 241 5.56 -16.13 -10.55
CA TRP A 241 4.84 -15.16 -11.38
C TRP A 241 5.76 -14.31 -12.25
N THR A 242 6.94 -13.90 -11.77
CA THR A 242 7.88 -13.09 -12.57
C THR A 242 8.52 -13.87 -13.74
N THR A 243 8.39 -15.19 -13.79
CA THR A 243 8.72 -16.03 -14.95
C THR A 243 7.58 -16.19 -15.95
N LYS A 244 6.32 -15.88 -15.58
CA LYS A 244 5.18 -15.81 -16.53
C LYS A 244 5.21 -14.56 -17.42
N LEU A 245 5.89 -13.50 -17.01
CA LEU A 245 5.85 -12.18 -17.67
C LEU A 245 6.18 -12.24 -19.17
N LYS A 246 5.17 -11.94 -20.00
CA LYS A 246 5.32 -11.81 -21.47
C LYS A 246 5.93 -10.46 -21.85
N THR A 247 5.66 -9.42 -21.07
CA THR A 247 6.13 -8.05 -21.30
C THR A 247 7.53 -7.87 -20.71
N LYS A 248 8.55 -7.71 -21.56
CA LYS A 248 9.96 -7.64 -21.15
C LYS A 248 10.38 -6.33 -20.46
N ASN A 249 9.61 -5.26 -20.62
CA ASN A 249 10.00 -3.89 -20.22
C ASN A 249 9.10 -3.31 -19.11
N VAL A 250 8.39 -4.15 -18.35
CA VAL A 250 7.62 -3.70 -17.18
C VAL A 250 8.54 -3.69 -15.94
N LYS A 251 8.51 -2.64 -15.12
CA LYS A 251 9.17 -2.67 -13.80
C LYS A 251 8.36 -3.54 -12.83
N ILE A 252 9.04 -4.35 -12.02
CA ILE A 252 8.43 -5.26 -11.03
C ILE A 252 8.52 -4.66 -9.62
N GLY A 253 7.39 -4.56 -8.92
CA GLY A 253 7.36 -4.25 -7.49
C GLY A 253 7.65 -5.48 -6.64
N THR A 254 8.27 -5.29 -5.48
CA THR A 254 8.22 -6.30 -4.39
C THR A 254 6.77 -6.52 -3.91
N PRO A 255 6.53 -7.51 -3.04
CA PRO A 255 5.36 -7.46 -2.17
C PRO A 255 5.34 -6.15 -1.36
N ALA A 256 4.16 -5.59 -1.16
CA ALA A 256 3.92 -4.42 -0.33
C ALA A 256 3.52 -4.89 1.07
N VAL A 257 4.33 -4.59 2.09
CA VAL A 257 4.06 -5.01 3.48
C VAL A 257 3.31 -3.91 4.24
N ALA A 258 2.51 -4.33 5.22
CA ALA A 258 1.87 -3.39 6.14
C ALA A 258 2.90 -2.64 6.99
N ARG A 259 2.49 -1.47 7.51
CA ARG A 259 3.37 -0.60 8.29
C ARG A 259 3.96 -1.34 9.50
N GLY A 260 5.28 -1.45 9.52
CA GLY A 260 6.04 -2.07 10.62
C GLY A 260 6.56 -3.47 10.32
N SER A 261 6.04 -4.17 9.31
CA SER A 261 6.40 -5.55 8.95
C SER A 261 7.74 -5.69 8.20
N VAL A 262 8.73 -4.88 8.56
CA VAL A 262 10.10 -4.89 8.01
C VAL A 262 10.80 -6.23 8.27
N SER A 263 10.45 -6.92 9.36
CA SER A 263 10.93 -8.28 9.66
C SER A 263 10.46 -9.32 8.62
N TRP A 264 9.20 -9.25 8.18
CA TRP A 264 8.68 -10.09 7.09
C TRP A 264 9.43 -9.79 5.79
N PHE A 265 9.62 -8.51 5.46
CA PHE A 265 10.28 -8.08 4.23
C PHE A 265 11.76 -8.54 4.17
N ASN A 266 12.50 -8.41 5.27
CA ASN A 266 13.86 -8.95 5.38
C ASN A 266 13.89 -10.48 5.30
N GLY A 267 12.87 -11.16 5.84
CA GLY A 267 12.65 -12.60 5.65
C GLY A 267 12.44 -12.98 4.18
N TRP A 268 11.67 -12.18 3.44
CA TRP A 268 11.40 -12.38 2.01
C TRP A 268 12.65 -12.15 1.17
N LEU A 269 13.40 -11.06 1.40
CA LEU A 269 14.70 -10.83 0.76
C LEU A 269 15.68 -12.00 1.00
N LYS A 270 15.75 -12.51 2.24
CA LYS A 270 16.58 -13.67 2.58
C LYS A 270 16.13 -14.94 1.86
N ALA A 271 14.83 -15.23 1.83
CA ALA A 271 14.29 -16.39 1.13
C ALA A 271 14.41 -16.29 -0.39
N CYS A 272 14.39 -15.08 -0.94
CA CYS A 272 14.66 -14.79 -2.35
C CYS A 272 16.10 -15.10 -2.76
N ASN A 273 17.08 -15.01 -1.84
CA ASN A 273 18.49 -15.35 -2.08
C ASN A 273 19.08 -14.78 -3.40
N GLY A 274 18.70 -13.54 -3.76
CA GLY A 274 19.09 -12.87 -5.00
C GLY A 274 18.36 -13.31 -6.29
N GLN A 275 17.44 -14.28 -6.22
CA GLN A 275 16.75 -14.87 -7.38
C GLN A 275 15.43 -14.16 -7.74
N CYS A 276 14.79 -13.47 -6.79
CA CYS A 276 13.58 -12.69 -7.06
C CYS A 276 13.90 -11.45 -7.88
N LYS A 277 13.23 -11.27 -9.03
CA LYS A 277 13.31 -10.06 -9.85
C LYS A 277 12.43 -8.95 -9.25
N TYR A 278 12.99 -7.77 -9.03
CA TYR A 278 12.25 -6.57 -8.62
C TYR A 278 13.06 -5.31 -8.93
N ASP A 279 12.37 -4.21 -9.19
CA ASP A 279 12.91 -2.93 -9.66
C ASP A 279 12.60 -1.80 -8.68
N PHE A 280 11.42 -1.83 -8.07
CA PHE A 280 10.95 -0.88 -7.06
C PHE A 280 10.32 -1.58 -5.86
N VAL A 281 10.11 -0.84 -4.78
CA VAL A 281 9.68 -1.38 -3.47
C VAL A 281 8.40 -0.66 -3.02
N PRO A 282 7.20 -1.18 -3.33
CA PRO A 282 5.97 -0.67 -2.74
C PRO A 282 5.92 -0.93 -1.23
N ILE A 283 5.44 0.05 -0.46
CA ILE A 283 5.20 -0.03 0.98
C ILE A 283 3.88 0.66 1.34
N HIS A 284 3.25 0.27 2.45
CA HIS A 284 2.06 0.92 2.99
C HIS A 284 2.40 1.73 4.25
N PHE A 285 1.73 2.87 4.45
CA PHE A 285 1.82 3.63 5.69
C PHE A 285 0.45 4.10 6.18
N TYR A 286 -0.04 3.42 7.22
CA TYR A 286 -1.17 3.87 8.03
C TYR A 286 -0.61 4.45 9.34
N GLY A 287 -0.78 5.76 9.53
CA GLY A 287 -0.29 6.48 10.69
C GLY A 287 -0.65 7.97 10.65
N THR A 288 -0.61 8.64 11.80
CA THR A 288 -1.11 10.03 11.96
C THR A 288 -0.02 11.11 11.98
N ASN A 289 1.26 10.73 11.80
CA ASN A 289 2.40 11.66 11.79
C ASN A 289 3.22 11.54 10.50
N ALA A 290 3.35 12.66 9.76
CA ALA A 290 4.06 12.69 8.48
C ALA A 290 5.60 12.61 8.62
N ASN A 291 6.19 13.08 9.73
CA ASN A 291 7.64 12.97 9.96
C ASN A 291 8.05 11.53 10.31
N ASP A 292 7.16 10.80 10.96
CA ASP A 292 7.26 9.35 11.21
C ASP A 292 7.16 8.57 9.88
N MET A 293 6.23 8.92 8.99
CA MET A 293 6.18 8.40 7.62
C MET A 293 7.48 8.66 6.83
N ILE A 294 8.01 9.89 6.87
CA ILE A 294 9.27 10.26 6.23
C ILE A 294 10.44 9.43 6.82
N THR A 295 10.44 9.22 8.14
CA THR A 295 11.46 8.39 8.82
C THR A 295 11.35 6.92 8.39
N TYR A 296 10.14 6.39 8.28
CA TYR A 296 9.89 5.02 7.80
C TYR A 296 10.38 4.83 6.36
N ILE A 297 10.04 5.74 5.44
CA ILE A 297 10.53 5.71 4.04
C ILE A 297 12.07 5.77 4.00
N LYS A 298 12.70 6.64 4.80
CA LYS A 298 14.16 6.82 4.83
C LYS A 298 14.91 5.63 5.46
N THR A 299 14.23 4.77 6.23
CA THR A 299 14.83 3.62 6.95
C THR A 299 14.38 2.26 6.43
N PHE A 300 13.40 2.21 5.54
CA PHE A 300 12.94 0.97 4.92
C PHE A 300 14.07 0.34 4.07
N PRO A 301 14.34 -0.98 4.17
CA PRO A 301 15.49 -1.62 3.53
C PRO A 301 15.26 -1.88 2.03
N SER A 302 15.02 -0.83 1.23
CA SER A 302 14.74 -0.97 -0.22
C SER A 302 15.93 -1.46 -1.06
N GLY A 303 17.14 -1.52 -0.48
CA GLY A 303 18.37 -1.84 -1.19
C GLY A 303 18.82 -0.74 -2.16
N GLY A 304 18.41 0.52 -1.94
CA GLY A 304 18.69 1.64 -2.84
C GLY A 304 17.80 1.70 -4.08
N LYS A 305 16.80 0.81 -4.18
CA LYS A 305 15.74 0.88 -5.19
C LYS A 305 14.68 1.91 -4.79
N PRO A 306 13.99 2.54 -5.76
CA PRO A 306 12.93 3.51 -5.48
C PRO A 306 11.78 2.86 -4.71
N ILE A 307 11.31 3.57 -3.69
CA ILE A 307 10.12 3.24 -2.91
C ILE A 307 8.89 3.80 -3.62
N TRP A 308 7.79 3.06 -3.55
CA TRP A 308 6.45 3.55 -3.92
C TRP A 308 5.56 3.49 -2.68
N LEU A 309 4.91 4.59 -2.32
CA LEU A 309 3.95 4.60 -1.21
C LEU A 309 2.56 4.29 -1.75
N THR A 310 2.25 3.00 -1.94
CA THR A 310 1.05 2.55 -2.69
C THR A 310 -0.25 2.77 -1.92
N GLU A 311 -0.18 2.70 -0.59
CA GLU A 311 -1.28 3.07 0.32
C GLU A 311 -0.78 3.99 1.42
N VAL A 312 -1.45 5.13 1.61
CA VAL A 312 -1.27 6.01 2.76
C VAL A 312 -2.56 6.73 3.14
N ALA A 313 -2.85 6.81 4.44
CA ALA A 313 -3.89 7.66 5.00
C ALA A 313 -3.49 8.16 6.40
N CYS A 314 -4.06 9.29 6.83
CA CYS A 314 -3.87 9.85 8.17
C CYS A 314 -4.80 9.12 9.16
N LEU A 315 -4.50 7.84 9.35
CA LEU A 315 -5.30 6.82 10.03
C LEU A 315 -4.34 5.76 10.58
N ASP A 316 -4.34 5.50 11.88
CA ASP A 316 -3.59 4.39 12.48
C ASP A 316 -4.55 3.29 12.93
N PHE A 317 -4.47 2.13 12.28
CA PHE A 317 -5.26 0.94 12.64
C PHE A 317 -4.85 0.33 13.99
N SER A 318 -3.64 0.61 14.49
CA SER A 318 -3.09 0.04 15.73
C SER A 318 -3.65 0.72 16.98
N SER A 319 -3.72 2.05 16.98
CA SER A 319 -4.36 2.84 18.04
C SER A 319 -5.82 3.16 17.80
N GLY A 320 -6.30 3.00 16.55
CA GLY A 320 -7.61 3.49 16.09
C GLY A 320 -7.68 5.00 15.88
N GLN A 321 -6.56 5.73 16.02
CA GLN A 321 -6.54 7.20 15.84
C GLN A 321 -6.83 7.57 14.39
N LYS A 322 -7.77 8.50 14.20
CA LYS A 322 -8.13 9.08 12.90
C LYS A 322 -7.86 10.57 12.92
N CYS A 323 -7.16 11.09 11.92
CA CYS A 323 -6.97 12.53 11.76
C CYS A 323 -8.28 13.22 11.35
N THR A 324 -8.48 14.45 11.82
CA THR A 324 -9.49 15.37 11.28
C THR A 324 -9.19 15.75 9.83
N LEU A 325 -10.14 16.43 9.16
CA LEU A 325 -9.94 16.94 7.80
C LEU A 325 -8.74 17.90 7.68
N GLN A 326 -8.49 18.72 8.71
CA GLN A 326 -7.36 19.66 8.68
C GLN A 326 -6.03 18.92 8.89
N GLU A 327 -5.95 18.00 9.86
CA GLU A 327 -4.76 17.17 10.06
C GLU A 327 -4.45 16.30 8.84
N ASN A 328 -5.46 15.79 8.12
CA ASN A 328 -5.24 15.12 6.83
C ASN A 328 -4.56 16.05 5.81
N LYS A 329 -5.03 17.30 5.68
CA LYS A 329 -4.43 18.29 4.76
C LYS A 329 -3.00 18.65 5.17
N ASP A 330 -2.73 18.87 6.45
CA ASP A 330 -1.38 19.21 6.92
C ASP A 330 -0.42 18.02 6.83
N PHE A 331 -0.89 16.79 7.06
CA PHE A 331 -0.13 15.57 6.80
C PHE A 331 0.20 15.46 5.30
N MET A 332 -0.80 15.54 4.41
CA MET A 332 -0.61 15.49 2.95
C MET A 332 0.40 16.53 2.48
N LYS A 333 0.25 17.79 2.93
CA LYS A 333 1.13 18.90 2.57
C LYS A 333 2.57 18.63 3.02
N THR A 334 2.77 18.16 4.26
CA THR A 334 4.10 17.83 4.80
C THR A 334 4.74 16.68 4.03
N ALA A 335 4.00 15.58 3.83
CA ALA A 335 4.41 14.40 3.09
C ALA A 335 4.85 14.75 1.66
N ILE A 336 3.97 15.40 0.89
CA ILE A 336 4.17 15.65 -0.54
C ILE A 336 5.21 16.76 -0.77
N THR A 337 5.31 17.75 0.12
CA THR A 337 6.42 18.73 0.09
C THR A 337 7.77 18.02 0.26
N TRP A 338 7.86 17.02 1.15
CA TRP A 338 9.09 16.24 1.29
C TRP A 338 9.33 15.32 0.08
N PHE A 339 8.31 14.60 -0.42
CA PHE A 339 8.44 13.75 -1.62
C PHE A 339 8.99 14.52 -2.83
N LYS A 340 8.53 15.76 -3.02
CA LYS A 340 8.94 16.65 -4.12
C LYS A 340 10.28 17.35 -3.90
N SER A 341 10.89 17.21 -2.71
CA SER A 341 12.21 17.77 -2.41
C SER A 341 13.35 16.94 -3.02
N THR A 342 14.53 17.56 -3.14
CA THR A 342 15.77 16.87 -3.56
C THR A 342 16.31 15.86 -2.54
N GLU A 343 15.70 15.75 -1.34
CA GLU A 343 15.90 14.60 -0.45
C GLU A 343 14.91 13.48 -0.78
N GLY A 344 13.61 13.77 -0.80
CA GLY A 344 12.55 12.78 -1.05
C GLY A 344 12.73 12.03 -2.37
N GLN A 345 13.10 12.73 -3.43
CA GLN A 345 13.38 12.15 -4.76
C GLN A 345 14.54 11.12 -4.78
N LYS A 346 15.33 10.99 -3.71
CA LYS A 346 16.33 9.92 -3.55
C LYS A 346 15.75 8.61 -3.01
N TYR A 347 14.55 8.66 -2.44
CA TYR A 347 13.90 7.54 -1.77
C TYR A 347 12.61 7.11 -2.49
N ILE A 348 11.72 8.05 -2.85
CA ILE A 348 10.37 7.77 -3.34
C ILE A 348 10.13 8.29 -4.77
N GLU A 349 9.60 7.43 -5.64
CA GLU A 349 9.21 7.77 -7.03
C GLU A 349 7.74 8.16 -7.16
N ARG A 350 6.84 7.43 -6.48
CA ARG A 350 5.37 7.57 -6.60
C ARG A 350 4.66 7.35 -5.27
N TRP A 351 3.46 7.90 -5.14
CA TRP A 351 2.60 7.75 -3.96
C TRP A 351 1.12 7.75 -4.36
N SER A 352 0.30 7.02 -3.62
CA SER A 352 -1.16 6.96 -3.81
C SER A 352 -1.87 7.10 -2.48
N TRP A 353 -2.76 8.08 -2.37
CA TRP A 353 -3.54 8.29 -1.16
C TRP A 353 -4.75 7.34 -1.12
N PHE A 354 -4.93 6.67 0.01
CA PHE A 354 -6.03 5.73 0.22
C PHE A 354 -7.32 6.48 0.61
N GLY A 355 -8.48 5.91 0.27
CA GLY A 355 -9.79 6.52 0.56
C GLY A 355 -10.50 7.14 -0.64
N ALA A 356 -10.04 6.92 -1.87
CA ALA A 356 -10.83 7.16 -3.08
C ALA A 356 -11.89 6.06 -3.24
N PHE A 357 -12.94 6.14 -2.42
CA PHE A 357 -14.13 5.29 -2.46
C PHE A 357 -15.39 6.10 -2.10
N PRO A 358 -16.51 6.01 -2.86
CA PRO A 358 -17.73 6.78 -2.58
C PRO A 358 -18.47 6.40 -1.29
N ASP A 359 -18.24 5.21 -0.74
CA ASP A 359 -18.80 4.78 0.55
C ASP A 359 -18.09 5.45 1.75
N GLN A 360 -16.85 5.92 1.56
CA GLN A 360 -16.07 6.66 2.55
C GLN A 360 -16.31 8.17 2.54
N TYR A 361 -17.36 8.65 1.86
CA TYR A 361 -17.70 10.08 1.75
C TYR A 361 -17.91 10.81 3.09
N ASN A 362 -18.19 10.07 4.17
CA ASN A 362 -18.37 10.59 5.53
C ASN A 362 -17.12 10.44 6.42
N SER A 363 -16.07 9.76 5.93
CA SER A 363 -14.79 9.60 6.62
C SER A 363 -13.91 10.83 6.40
N ALA A 364 -13.30 11.36 7.47
CA ALA A 364 -12.42 12.55 7.40
C ALA A 364 -11.14 12.37 6.57
N TRP A 365 -10.83 11.13 6.17
CA TRP A 365 -9.73 10.71 5.29
C TRP A 365 -10.21 10.27 3.89
N GLY A 366 -11.53 10.21 3.64
CA GLY A 366 -12.09 9.87 2.34
C GLY A 366 -11.84 10.97 1.31
N LEU A 367 -11.69 10.59 0.04
CA LEU A 367 -11.28 11.48 -1.06
C LEU A 367 -12.39 11.76 -2.08
N GLU A 368 -13.50 11.02 -2.00
CA GLU A 368 -14.68 11.14 -2.87
C GLU A 368 -15.92 11.62 -2.11
N ASN A 369 -16.89 12.12 -2.87
CA ASN A 369 -18.27 12.32 -2.48
C ASN A 369 -19.08 11.04 -2.78
N GLN A 370 -20.31 10.95 -2.26
CA GLN A 370 -21.19 9.79 -2.48
C GLN A 370 -21.57 9.56 -3.96
N ASP A 371 -21.37 10.54 -4.85
CA ASP A 371 -21.64 10.45 -6.29
C ASP A 371 -20.42 10.02 -7.15
N GLY A 372 -19.29 9.74 -6.50
CA GLY A 372 -18.02 9.38 -7.15
C GLY A 372 -17.16 10.56 -7.63
N THR A 373 -17.58 11.81 -7.41
CA THR A 373 -16.71 12.97 -7.68
C THR A 373 -15.73 13.18 -6.54
N LEU A 374 -14.54 13.75 -6.81
CA LEU A 374 -13.60 14.08 -5.74
C LEU A 374 -14.19 15.12 -4.77
N ASN A 375 -14.11 14.83 -3.48
CA ASN A 375 -14.40 15.80 -2.43
C ASN A 375 -13.22 16.78 -2.27
N ASP A 376 -13.32 17.72 -1.33
CA ASP A 376 -12.31 18.77 -1.18
C ASP A 376 -10.96 18.28 -0.63
N LEU A 377 -10.90 17.08 -0.02
CA LEU A 377 -9.64 16.44 0.34
C LEU A 377 -9.00 15.75 -0.87
N GLY A 378 -9.78 15.04 -1.68
CA GLY A 378 -9.29 14.43 -2.93
C GLY A 378 -8.80 15.47 -3.95
N LYS A 379 -9.55 16.58 -4.12
CA LYS A 379 -9.11 17.73 -4.93
C LYS A 379 -7.83 18.36 -4.38
N TYR A 380 -7.69 18.46 -3.06
CA TYR A 380 -6.50 19.03 -2.43
C TYR A 380 -5.27 18.15 -2.65
N TYR A 381 -5.40 16.83 -2.42
CA TYR A 381 -4.33 15.85 -2.65
C TYR A 381 -3.71 15.96 -4.06
N LEU A 382 -4.54 16.00 -5.11
CA LEU A 382 -4.07 16.08 -6.50
C LEU A 382 -3.66 17.50 -6.96
N SER A 383 -3.82 18.50 -6.09
CA SER A 383 -3.33 19.87 -6.32
C SER A 383 -1.95 20.16 -5.72
N LEU A 384 -1.48 19.32 -4.79
CA LEU A 384 -0.17 19.42 -4.13
C LEU A 384 0.98 18.98 -5.03
#